data_AF-A0A7V8VZN0-F1
#
_entry.id   AF-A0A7V8VZN0-F1
#
_cell.length_a   1.000
_cell.length_b   1.000
_cell.length_c   1.000
_cell.angle_alpha   90.00
_cell.angle_beta   90.00
_cell.angle_gamma   90.00
#
_symmetry.space_group_name_H-M   'P 1'
#
loop_
_entity.id
_entity.type
_entity.pdbx_description
1 polymer ?
#
loop_
_entity_poly.entity_id
_entity_poly.type
_entity_poly.pdbx_seq_one_letter_code
_entity_poly.pdbx_strand_id
1 'polypeptide(L)'
;MAKPYLLLIIFLTAFLLYSCSKRNHPGRSPENNTTSNSMPDKPVDTLAVTKPVIKKPKEPIPKVIVVNDKVAHKSIDGRLYYDLMGHRYWRNNVNGKYYLYNKSMYNNKAFNKPAK
;
A
#
# COMPACT_ATOMS: atom_id res chain seq x y z
N MET A 1 44.52 10.71 25.68
CA MET A 1 43.49 9.72 26.06
C MET A 1 42.27 9.66 25.12
N ALA A 2 42.33 10.22 23.89
CA ALA A 2 41.18 10.28 22.97
C ALA A 2 41.12 9.15 21.92
N LYS A 3 42.20 8.39 21.73
CA LYS A 3 42.31 7.32 20.74
C LYS A 3 41.34 6.13 20.91
N PRO A 4 41.05 5.62 22.13
CA PRO A 4 40.10 4.52 22.28
C PRO A 4 38.65 4.98 22.01
N TYR A 5 38.32 6.23 22.35
CA TYR A 5 36.99 6.80 22.09
C TYR A 5 36.71 7.03 20.60
N LEU A 6 37.74 7.39 19.83
CA LEU A 6 37.61 7.57 18.38
C LEU A 6 37.26 6.24 17.67
N LEU A 7 37.85 5.12 18.10
CA LEU A 7 37.51 3.79 17.59
C LEU A 7 36.09 3.36 17.97
N LEU A 8 35.66 3.69 19.20
CA LEU A 8 34.31 3.40 19.68
C LEU A 8 33.23 4.14 18.89
N ILE A 9 33.47 5.41 18.55
CA ILE A 9 32.55 6.23 17.74
C ILE A 9 32.45 5.71 16.30
N ILE A 10 33.57 5.29 15.70
CA ILE A 10 33.57 4.68 14.36
C ILE A 10 32.79 3.36 14.36
N PHE A 11 32.96 2.53 15.38
CA PHE A 11 32.24 1.26 15.49
C PHE A 11 30.73 1.47 15.66
N LEU A 12 30.33 2.43 16.50
CA LEU A 12 28.92 2.75 16.75
C LEU A 12 28.21 3.26 15.48
N THR A 13 28.89 4.13 14.71
CA THR A 13 28.35 4.69 13.47
C THR A 13 28.21 3.65 12.36
N ALA A 14 29.13 2.69 12.25
CA ALA A 14 29.02 1.57 11.31
C ALA A 14 27.81 0.67 11.62
N PHE A 15 27.53 0.40 12.89
CA PHE A 15 26.42 -0.46 13.33
C PHE A 15 25.03 0.17 13.04
N LEU A 16 24.93 1.49 13.20
CA LEU A 16 23.71 2.27 12.91
C LEU A 16 23.37 2.24 11.41
N LEU A 17 24.37 2.32 10.53
CA LEU A 17 24.17 2.28 9.08
C LEU A 17 23.75 0.89 8.58
N TYR A 18 24.26 -0.18 9.20
CA TYR A 18 23.93 -1.56 8.79
C TYR A 18 22.48 -1.96 9.15
N SER A 19 21.87 -1.31 10.15
CA SER A 19 20.51 -1.62 10.60
C SER A 19 19.39 -1.08 9.68
N CYS A 20 19.71 -0.32 8.63
CA CYS A 20 18.71 0.24 7.71
C CYS A 20 18.49 -0.57 6.41
N SER A 21 19.04 -1.79 6.28
CA SER A 21 19.05 -2.53 5.00
C SER A 21 17.80 -3.41 4.73
N LYS A 22 16.95 -3.71 5.73
CA LYS A 22 15.76 -4.56 5.50
C LYS A 22 14.50 -3.76 5.15
N ARG A 23 14.32 -3.54 3.84
CA ARG A 23 13.09 -3.03 3.24
C ARG A 23 12.02 -4.13 3.24
N ASN A 24 11.22 -4.21 4.30
CA ASN A 24 10.06 -5.10 4.34
C ASN A 24 8.95 -4.51 3.44
N HIS A 25 8.80 -5.06 2.25
CA HIS A 25 7.59 -4.87 1.46
C HIS A 25 6.52 -5.81 2.01
N PRO A 26 5.30 -5.35 2.34
CA PRO A 26 4.21 -6.27 2.64
C PRO A 26 4.02 -7.18 1.41
N GLY A 27 4.10 -8.49 1.67
CA GLY A 27 4.09 -9.53 0.66
C GLY A 27 2.91 -9.38 -0.29
N ARG A 28 3.20 -9.59 -1.57
CA ARG A 28 2.22 -9.75 -2.65
C ARG A 28 1.20 -10.82 -2.20
N SER A 29 -0.05 -10.40 -2.01
CA SER A 29 -1.18 -11.33 -1.88
C SER A 29 -1.22 -12.19 -3.16
N PRO A 30 -1.37 -13.52 -3.08
CA PRO A 30 -1.44 -14.36 -4.25
C PRO A 30 -2.68 -13.99 -5.08
N GLU A 31 -2.37 -13.46 -6.25
CA GLU A 31 -3.27 -13.18 -7.36
C GLU A 31 -3.66 -14.52 -8.00
N ASN A 32 -4.71 -15.17 -7.52
CA ASN A 32 -5.31 -16.32 -8.22
C ASN A 32 -6.18 -15.80 -9.37
N ASN A 33 -5.54 -15.58 -10.51
CA ASN A 33 -6.19 -15.42 -11.81
C ASN A 33 -6.49 -16.81 -12.37
N THR A 34 -7.78 -17.15 -12.45
CA THR A 34 -8.32 -18.24 -13.25
C THR A 34 -8.02 -18.01 -14.74
N THR A 35 -7.45 -18.99 -15.46
CA THR A 35 -7.78 -19.30 -16.88
C THR A 35 -7.31 -20.72 -17.27
N SER A 36 -8.30 -21.54 -17.63
CA SER A 36 -8.38 -22.65 -18.62
C SER A 36 -7.55 -23.95 -18.53
N ASN A 37 -8.34 -25.04 -18.49
CA ASN A 37 -8.26 -26.29 -19.26
C ASN A 37 -7.11 -27.30 -19.03
N SER A 38 -7.42 -28.36 -18.27
CA SER A 38 -7.32 -29.76 -18.74
C SER A 38 -7.91 -30.73 -17.69
N MET A 39 -8.75 -31.67 -18.15
CA MET A 39 -9.11 -32.94 -17.48
C MET A 39 -7.86 -33.67 -16.92
N PRO A 40 -7.95 -34.58 -15.91
CA PRO A 40 -8.89 -35.71 -15.90
C PRO A 40 -9.47 -36.16 -14.53
N ASP A 41 -10.50 -37.01 -14.65
CA ASP A 41 -10.96 -38.13 -13.79
C ASP A 41 -11.45 -37.94 -12.33
N LYS A 42 -12.69 -38.42 -12.19
CA LYS A 42 -13.57 -38.74 -11.04
C LYS A 42 -12.93 -39.78 -10.08
N PRO A 43 -13.59 -40.26 -8.98
CA PRO A 43 -14.56 -39.69 -8.02
C PRO A 43 -14.08 -39.81 -6.55
N VAL A 44 -14.49 -38.92 -5.63
CA VAL A 44 -14.91 -39.34 -4.28
C VAL A 44 -15.99 -38.41 -3.76
N ASP A 45 -17.14 -39.01 -3.46
CA ASP A 45 -18.28 -38.40 -2.79
C ASP A 45 -17.91 -37.87 -1.40
N THR A 46 -18.19 -36.59 -1.17
CA THR A 46 -18.50 -36.11 0.19
C THR A 46 -19.54 -35.02 0.06
N LEU A 47 -20.74 -35.34 0.53
CA LEU A 47 -21.88 -34.43 0.66
C LEU A 47 -21.52 -33.30 1.65
N ALA A 48 -20.78 -32.30 1.20
CA ALA A 48 -20.64 -31.04 1.91
C ALA A 48 -21.81 -30.13 1.50
N VAL A 49 -22.86 -30.15 2.32
CA VAL A 49 -23.97 -29.17 2.26
C VAL A 49 -23.35 -27.77 2.40
N THR A 50 -23.03 -27.17 1.26
CA THR A 50 -22.45 -25.84 1.20
C THR A 50 -23.59 -24.87 1.37
N LYS A 51 -23.76 -24.35 2.60
CA LYS A 51 -24.62 -23.19 2.87
C LYS A 51 -24.33 -22.14 1.78
N PRO A 52 -25.35 -21.57 1.11
CA PRO A 52 -25.11 -20.56 0.11
C PRO A 52 -24.43 -19.37 0.80
N VAL A 53 -23.15 -19.17 0.47
CA VAL A 53 -22.41 -17.99 0.89
C VAL A 53 -23.03 -16.82 0.15
N ILE A 54 -23.96 -16.13 0.81
CA ILE A 54 -24.55 -14.89 0.31
C ILE A 54 -23.41 -13.89 0.20
N LYS A 55 -22.89 -13.72 -1.02
CA LYS A 55 -21.86 -12.71 -1.31
C LYS A 55 -22.51 -11.36 -1.12
N LYS A 56 -22.06 -10.62 -0.10
CA LYS A 56 -22.50 -9.23 0.09
C LYS A 56 -22.21 -8.44 -1.19
N PRO A 57 -23.15 -7.61 -1.67
CA PRO A 57 -22.90 -6.73 -2.80
C PRO A 57 -21.65 -5.89 -2.53
N LYS A 58 -20.71 -5.87 -3.48
CA LYS A 58 -19.56 -4.95 -3.39
C LYS A 58 -20.07 -3.54 -3.65
N GLU A 59 -19.88 -2.65 -2.69
CA GLU A 59 -20.16 -1.24 -2.89
C GLU A 59 -19.26 -0.67 -4.00
N PRO A 60 -19.79 0.17 -4.91
CA PRO A 60 -19.01 0.76 -5.97
C PRO A 60 -17.99 1.75 -5.38
N ILE A 61 -16.72 1.51 -5.64
CA ILE A 61 -15.63 2.36 -5.15
C ILE A 61 -15.56 3.62 -6.01
N PRO A 62 -15.72 4.83 -5.43
CA PRO A 62 -15.66 6.07 -6.19
C PRO A 62 -14.24 6.33 -6.70
N LYS A 63 -14.08 6.88 -7.91
CA LYS A 63 -12.75 7.26 -8.42
C LYS A 63 -12.23 8.54 -7.76
N VAL A 64 -13.13 9.43 -7.35
CA VAL A 64 -12.84 10.74 -6.81
C VAL A 64 -13.73 11.01 -5.61
N ILE A 65 -13.16 11.52 -4.54
CA ILE A 65 -13.86 11.92 -3.33
C ILE A 65 -13.42 13.32 -2.90
N VAL A 66 -14.26 13.99 -2.13
CA VAL A 66 -13.95 15.26 -1.48
C VAL A 66 -13.85 14.99 0.00
N VAL A 67 -12.70 15.28 0.58
CA VAL A 67 -12.39 15.00 1.98
C VAL A 67 -11.77 16.25 2.59
N ASN A 68 -12.04 16.49 3.87
CA ASN A 68 -11.39 17.57 4.60
C ASN A 68 -9.92 17.22 4.86
N ASP A 69 -9.01 18.11 4.50
CA ASP A 69 -7.56 17.90 4.69
C ASP A 69 -7.20 17.63 6.17
N LYS A 70 -8.03 18.05 7.14
CA LYS A 70 -7.83 17.79 8.58
C LYS A 70 -7.96 16.32 8.97
N VAL A 71 -8.76 15.54 8.25
CA VAL A 71 -8.94 14.10 8.51
C VAL A 71 -8.05 13.23 7.62
N ALA A 72 -7.30 13.85 6.71
CA ALA A 72 -6.38 13.16 5.84
C ALA A 72 -5.05 12.87 6.55
N HIS A 73 -4.45 11.75 6.19
CA HIS A 73 -3.12 11.37 6.66
C HIS A 73 -2.05 12.04 5.81
N LYS A 74 -0.89 12.26 6.42
CA LYS A 74 0.30 12.79 5.74
C LYS A 74 1.32 11.67 5.59
N SER A 75 1.75 11.43 4.35
CA SER A 75 2.84 10.52 4.04
C SER A 75 4.18 11.09 4.50
N ILE A 76 5.21 10.25 4.57
CA ILE A 76 6.59 10.64 4.91
C ILE A 76 7.10 11.73 3.94
N ASP A 77 6.66 11.68 2.67
CA ASP A 77 7.01 12.67 1.65
C ASP A 77 6.23 14.00 1.78
N GLY A 78 5.36 14.13 2.79
CA GLY A 78 4.51 15.30 3.02
C GLY A 78 3.22 15.36 2.19
N ARG A 79 2.98 14.36 1.35
CA ARG A 79 1.78 14.24 0.52
C ARG A 79 0.56 13.80 1.34
N LEU A 80 -0.60 14.39 1.08
CA LEU A 80 -1.86 14.05 1.77
C LEU A 80 -2.56 12.87 1.10
N TYR A 81 -3.03 11.92 1.92
CA TYR A 81 -3.81 10.78 1.46
C TYR A 81 -4.95 10.44 2.43
N TYR A 82 -5.96 9.73 1.94
CA TYR A 82 -7.09 9.25 2.72
C TYR A 82 -7.38 7.79 2.36
N ASP A 83 -7.57 6.94 3.35
CA ASP A 83 -7.86 5.52 3.12
C ASP A 83 -9.37 5.29 3.33
N LEU A 84 -10.06 4.83 2.29
CA LEU A 84 -11.50 4.53 2.30
C LEU A 84 -11.70 3.07 1.87
N MET A 85 -12.28 2.25 2.75
CA MET A 85 -12.55 0.82 2.49
C MET A 85 -11.31 0.03 2.03
N GLY A 86 -10.13 0.35 2.56
CA GLY A 86 -8.86 -0.28 2.17
C GLY A 86 -8.26 0.25 0.86
N HIS A 87 -8.89 1.23 0.23
CA HIS A 87 -8.37 1.92 -0.95
C HIS A 87 -7.77 3.27 -0.58
N ARG A 88 -6.56 3.55 -1.06
CA ARG A 88 -5.86 4.81 -0.82
C ARG A 88 -6.20 5.84 -1.87
N TYR A 89 -6.53 7.05 -1.42
CA TYR A 89 -6.79 8.20 -2.27
C TYR A 89 -5.73 9.27 -2.02
N TRP A 90 -5.18 9.83 -3.08
CA TRP A 90 -4.16 10.88 -3.01
C TRP A 90 -4.78 12.22 -3.30
N ARG A 91 -4.43 13.23 -2.50
CA ARG A 91 -4.84 14.60 -2.74
C ARG A 91 -4.18 15.15 -4.01
N ASN A 92 -5.00 15.72 -4.87
CA ASN A 92 -4.56 16.53 -6.00
C ASN A 92 -4.42 17.97 -5.52
N ASN A 93 -3.24 18.56 -5.70
CA ASN A 93 -2.91 19.90 -5.23
C ASN A 93 -3.44 21.03 -6.11
N VAL A 94 -3.90 20.72 -7.33
CA VAL A 94 -4.50 21.70 -8.24
C VAL A 94 -5.95 21.97 -7.86
N ASN A 95 -6.71 20.92 -7.51
CA ASN A 95 -8.15 21.04 -7.26
C ASN A 95 -8.59 20.65 -5.84
N GLY A 96 -7.68 20.19 -4.99
CA GLY A 96 -7.96 19.79 -3.61
C GLY A 96 -8.75 18.48 -3.46
N LYS A 97 -9.11 17.80 -4.56
CA LYS A 97 -9.87 16.54 -4.52
C LYS A 97 -8.95 15.35 -4.31
N TYR A 98 -9.52 14.27 -3.81
CA TYR A 98 -8.82 13.03 -3.53
C TYR A 98 -9.16 11.99 -4.60
N TYR A 99 -8.14 11.45 -5.25
CA TYR A 99 -8.29 10.50 -6.35
C TYR A 99 -7.79 9.13 -5.95
N LEU A 100 -8.53 8.08 -6.34
CA LEU A 100 -8.12 6.70 -6.12
C LEU A 100 -6.73 6.46 -6.71
N TYR A 101 -5.84 5.90 -5.89
CA TYR A 101 -4.44 5.72 -6.25
C TYR A 101 -4.26 5.01 -7.60
N ASN A 102 -3.41 5.61 -8.42
CA ASN A 102 -2.93 5.05 -9.69
C ASN A 102 -1.41 5.29 -9.79
N LYS A 103 -0.66 4.32 -10.31
CA LYS A 103 0.81 4.42 -10.48
C LYS A 103 1.22 5.64 -11.32
N SER A 104 0.41 6.06 -12.28
CA SER A 104 0.68 7.26 -13.11
C SER A 104 0.73 8.57 -12.30
N MET A 105 0.16 8.59 -11.09
CA MET A 105 0.14 9.78 -10.24
C MET A 105 1.54 10.20 -9.76
N TYR A 106 2.51 9.28 -9.67
CA TYR A 106 3.88 9.65 -9.27
C TYR A 106 4.59 10.58 -10.27
N ASN A 107 4.24 10.47 -11.55
CA ASN A 107 4.81 11.32 -12.60
C ASN A 107 3.99 12.59 -12.82
N ASN A 108 2.81 12.69 -12.20
CA ASN A 108 1.92 13.82 -12.37
C ASN A 108 2.19 14.89 -11.30
N LYS A 109 2.60 16.08 -11.76
CA LYS A 109 2.90 17.23 -10.88
C LYS A 109 1.74 17.60 -9.94
N ALA A 110 0.49 17.34 -10.34
CA ALA A 110 -0.68 17.61 -9.52
C ALA A 110 -0.73 16.79 -8.21
N PHE A 111 -0.05 15.64 -8.14
CA PHE A 111 -0.03 14.76 -6.96
C PHE A 111 1.32 14.76 -6.23
N ASN A 112 2.27 15.55 -6.73
CA ASN A 112 3.58 15.71 -6.11
C ASN A 112 3.51 16.68 -4.94
N LYS A 113 4.47 16.58 -4.01
CA LYS A 113 4.52 17.45 -2.82
C LYS A 113 4.35 18.93 -3.23
N PRO A 114 3.55 19.72 -2.49
CA PRO A 114 3.43 21.15 -2.77
C PRO A 114 4.82 21.79 -2.68
N ALA A 115 5.14 22.65 -3.64
CA ALA A 115 6.33 23.49 -3.54
C ALA A 115 6.18 24.36 -2.28
N LYS A 116 7.17 24.30 -1.40
CA LYS A 116 7.26 25.18 -0.23
C LYS A 116 7.67 26.57 -0.67
#